data_AF-A0A8J4FJ98-F1
#
_entry.id   AF-A0A8J4FJ98-F1
#
_cell.length_a   1.000
_cell.length_b   1.000
_cell.length_c   1.000
_cell.angle_alpha   90.00
_cell.angle_beta   90.00
_cell.angle_gamma   90.00
#
_symmetry.space_group_name_H-M   'P 1'
#
loop_
_entity.id
_entity.type
_entity.pdbx_description
1 polymer ?
#
loop_
_entity_poly.entity_id
_entity_poly.type
_entity_poly.pdbx_seq_one_letter_code
_entity_poly.pdbx_strand_id
1 'polypeptide(L)'
;MALASGQWVHVFPEGRINYDGKLGPLRWGCGKLVCEARQVSGGKDPVVLPFYHSNMGSVLPLSGKGFSMGHEVEVRVGEPLKLDDLTCRCDSPNLADQQEAWRLITERVRTALQDLERQSPPNPDQSASAPTKGGPPPS
;
A
#
# COMPACT_ATOMS: atom_id res chain seq x y z
N MET A 1 -10.64 12.82 -12.21
CA MET A 1 -9.76 11.96 -11.39
C MET A 1 -9.38 10.75 -12.23
N ALA A 2 -8.10 10.35 -12.31
CA ALA A 2 -7.62 9.29 -13.21
C ALA A 2 -8.34 7.93 -13.02
N LEU A 3 -8.73 7.59 -11.79
CA LEU A 3 -9.50 6.38 -11.50
C LEU A 3 -10.90 6.38 -12.14
N ALA A 4 -11.55 7.55 -12.23
CA ALA A 4 -12.88 7.68 -12.82
C ALA A 4 -12.89 7.47 -14.35
N SER A 5 -11.75 7.68 -15.02
CA SER A 5 -11.55 7.44 -16.45
C SER A 5 -11.05 6.02 -16.76
N GLY A 6 -11.07 5.11 -15.79
CA GLY A 6 -10.62 3.73 -15.96
C GLY A 6 -9.09 3.58 -16.03
N GLN A 7 -8.33 4.59 -15.57
CA GLN A 7 -6.87 4.51 -15.49
C GLN A 7 -6.41 3.86 -14.19
N TRP A 8 -5.14 3.47 -14.16
CA TRP A 8 -4.51 2.83 -13.01
C TRP A 8 -3.86 3.85 -12.07
N VAL A 9 -3.90 3.59 -10.76
CA VAL A 9 -3.09 4.30 -9.76
C VAL A 9 -2.34 3.27 -8.92
N HIS A 10 -1.03 3.48 -8.75
CA HIS A 10 -0.21 2.72 -7.81
C HIS A 10 -0.03 3.55 -6.52
N VAL A 11 -0.34 2.96 -5.37
CA VAL A 11 -0.29 3.62 -4.06
C VAL A 11 0.55 2.80 -3.08
N PHE A 12 1.45 3.46 -2.35
CA PHE A 12 2.07 2.91 -1.16
C PHE A 12 1.26 3.34 0.07
N PRO A 13 0.41 2.45 0.63
CA PRO A 13 -0.59 2.86 1.62
C PRO A 13 0.01 3.25 2.99
N GLU A 14 1.28 2.93 3.23
CA GLU A 14 2.04 3.34 4.43
C GLU A 14 2.38 4.84 4.44
N GLY A 15 2.48 5.45 3.25
CA GLY A 15 2.79 6.87 3.07
C GLY A 15 4.21 7.30 3.47
N ARG A 16 5.09 6.34 3.80
CA ARG A 16 6.53 6.54 4.07
C ARG A 16 7.26 5.23 3.77
N ILE A 17 8.59 5.31 3.69
CA ILE A 17 9.45 4.12 3.65
C ILE A 17 9.63 3.61 5.08
N ASN A 18 9.38 2.32 5.32
CA ASN A 18 9.82 1.65 6.55
C ASN A 18 11.17 0.98 6.30
N TYR A 19 12.11 1.26 7.19
CA TYR A 19 13.47 0.78 7.06
C TYR A 19 13.71 -0.56 7.76
N ASP A 20 12.75 -1.07 8.52
CA ASP A 20 12.84 -2.37 9.21
C ASP A 20 12.52 -3.57 8.31
N GLY A 21 12.25 -3.31 7.02
CA GLY A 21 11.94 -4.33 6.02
C GLY A 21 10.54 -4.94 6.17
N LYS A 22 9.66 -4.34 6.99
CA LYS A 22 8.33 -4.88 7.26
C LYS A 22 7.23 -3.95 6.76
N LEU A 23 6.09 -4.56 6.43
CA LEU A 23 4.87 -3.80 6.16
C LEU A 23 4.48 -3.00 7.40
N GLY A 24 4.41 -1.69 7.22
CA GLY A 24 4.05 -0.75 8.27
C GLY A 24 2.54 -0.61 8.48
N PRO A 25 2.15 0.27 9.41
CA PRO A 25 0.76 0.66 9.52
C PRO A 25 0.30 1.37 8.24
N LEU A 26 -0.84 0.94 7.71
CA LEU A 26 -1.47 1.62 6.58
C LEU A 26 -2.15 2.90 7.05
N ARG A 27 -2.08 3.95 6.23
CA ARG A 27 -2.82 5.18 6.46
C ARG A 27 -4.30 4.96 6.14
N TRP A 28 -5.16 5.49 7.00
CA TRP A 28 -6.62 5.35 6.90
C TRP A 28 -7.19 5.93 5.60
N GLY A 29 -6.43 6.80 4.93
CA GLY A 29 -6.77 7.33 3.61
C GLY A 29 -6.87 6.27 2.50
N CYS A 30 -6.34 5.06 2.71
CA CYS A 30 -6.46 3.96 1.74
C CYS A 30 -7.93 3.57 1.50
N GLY A 31 -8.69 3.27 2.55
CA GLY A 31 -10.11 2.94 2.40
C GLY A 31 -10.96 4.12 1.92
N LYS A 32 -10.59 5.35 2.32
CA LYS A 32 -11.25 6.56 1.81
C LYS A 32 -11.08 6.69 0.30
N LEU A 33 -9.87 6.46 -0.23
CA LEU A 33 -9.58 6.51 -1.67
C LEU A 33 -10.46 5.52 -2.45
N VAL A 34 -10.66 4.31 -1.93
CA VAL A 34 -11.55 3.29 -2.55
C VAL A 34 -12.99 3.80 -2.62
N CYS A 35 -13.51 4.36 -1.53
CA CYS A 35 -14.86 4.93 -1.51
C CYS A 35 -15.00 6.12 -2.45
N GLU A 36 -14.04 7.04 -2.46
CA GLU A 36 -14.04 8.18 -3.38
C GLU A 36 -13.99 7.73 -4.84
N ALA A 37 -13.16 6.72 -5.16
CA ALA A 37 -13.07 6.15 -6.50
C ALA A 37 -14.42 5.58 -6.96
N ARG A 38 -15.13 4.88 -6.07
CA ARG A 38 -16.48 4.39 -6.36
C ARG A 38 -17.48 5.52 -6.62
N GLN A 39 -17.49 6.54 -5.76
CA GLN A 39 -18.38 7.70 -5.87
C GLN A 39 -18.20 8.43 -7.20
N VAL A 40 -16.95 8.70 -7.60
CA VAL A 40 -16.66 9.39 -8.87
C VAL A 40 -16.89 8.49 -10.10
N SER A 41 -17.00 7.18 -9.93
CA SER A 41 -17.25 6.20 -11.00
C SER A 41 -18.72 5.81 -11.14
N GLY A 42 -19.64 6.64 -10.61
CA GLY A 42 -21.08 6.38 -10.71
C GLY A 42 -21.54 5.13 -9.96
N GLY A 43 -20.82 4.75 -8.91
CA GLY A 43 -21.14 3.61 -8.06
C GLY A 43 -20.52 2.28 -8.47
N LYS A 44 -19.63 2.28 -9.47
CA LYS A 44 -18.83 1.10 -9.83
C LYS A 44 -17.65 0.93 -8.88
N ASP A 45 -17.50 -0.26 -8.30
CA ASP A 45 -16.36 -0.56 -7.42
C ASP A 45 -15.04 -0.60 -8.21
N PRO A 46 -13.96 0.02 -7.69
CA PRO A 46 -12.65 -0.09 -8.29
C PRO A 46 -12.05 -1.49 -8.03
N VAL A 47 -11.25 -1.98 -8.97
CA VAL A 47 -10.43 -3.17 -8.74
C VAL A 47 -9.24 -2.78 -7.86
N VAL A 48 -9.10 -3.43 -6.71
CA VAL A 48 -7.95 -3.26 -5.83
C VAL A 48 -7.09 -4.52 -5.90
N LEU A 49 -5.89 -4.38 -6.46
CA LEU A 49 -4.94 -5.49 -6.63
C LEU A 49 -3.73 -5.28 -5.69
N PRO A 50 -3.61 -6.08 -4.62
CA PRO A 50 -2.47 -6.00 -3.71
C PRO A 50 -1.24 -6.64 -4.36
N PHE A 51 -0.08 -6.06 -4.13
CA PHE A 51 1.19 -6.71 -4.43
C PHE A 51 2.23 -6.32 -3.38
N TYR A 52 3.22 -7.19 -3.20
CA TYR A 52 4.33 -6.99 -2.26
C TYR A 52 5.64 -7.18 -2.99
N HIS A 53 6.61 -6.28 -2.74
CA HIS A 53 7.95 -6.38 -3.30
C HIS A 53 8.95 -6.68 -2.17
N SER A 54 9.76 -7.70 -2.40
CA SER A 54 10.81 -8.12 -1.46
C SER A 54 12.20 -7.95 -2.06
N ASN A 55 13.18 -7.89 -1.17
CA ASN A 55 14.60 -7.68 -1.44
C ASN A 55 14.96 -6.36 -2.17
N MET A 56 14.02 -5.41 -2.26
CA MET A 56 14.27 -4.10 -2.90
C MET A 56 15.36 -3.31 -2.16
N GLY A 57 15.48 -3.50 -0.84
CA GLY A 57 16.51 -2.86 -0.03
C GLY A 57 17.94 -3.26 -0.40
N SER A 58 18.14 -4.43 -0.99
CA SER A 58 19.47 -4.89 -1.42
C SER A 58 19.91 -4.25 -2.73
N VAL A 59 18.96 -3.83 -3.57
CA VAL A 59 19.20 -3.09 -4.82
C VAL A 59 19.63 -1.65 -4.55
N LEU A 60 19.02 -1.01 -3.55
CA LEU A 60 19.32 0.37 -3.18
C LEU A 60 19.57 0.47 -1.66
N PRO A 61 20.72 -0.03 -1.18
CA PRO A 61 21.02 -0.02 0.25
C PRO A 61 21.26 1.40 0.74
N LEU A 62 20.70 1.74 1.91
CA LEU A 62 20.94 3.01 2.61
C LEU A 62 22.40 3.14 3.07
N SER A 63 23.06 2.01 3.32
CA SER A 63 24.50 1.94 3.61
C SER A 63 25.27 1.74 2.30
N GLY A 64 25.95 2.78 1.83
CA GLY A 64 26.83 2.68 0.65
C GLY A 64 26.69 3.83 -0.32
N LYS A 65 27.21 3.65 -1.53
CA LYS A 65 27.23 4.65 -2.61
C LYS A 65 26.33 4.21 -3.77
N GLY A 66 25.03 4.19 -3.55
CA GLY A 66 24.02 4.05 -4.60
C GLY A 66 23.66 2.62 -5.02
N PHE A 67 23.19 2.48 -6.25
CA PHE A 67 22.60 1.26 -6.82
C PHE A 67 23.57 0.07 -6.84
N SER A 68 23.10 -1.06 -6.32
CA SER A 68 23.84 -2.33 -6.26
C SER A 68 23.27 -3.32 -7.29
N MET A 69 24.14 -3.92 -8.10
CA MET A 69 23.78 -4.86 -9.16
C MET A 69 23.86 -6.32 -8.67
N GLY A 70 23.14 -7.21 -9.35
CA GLY A 70 23.20 -8.66 -9.08
C GLY A 70 22.23 -9.14 -7.99
N HIS A 71 21.35 -8.28 -7.49
CA HIS A 71 20.30 -8.65 -6.54
C HIS A 71 19.01 -9.02 -7.25
N GLU A 72 18.34 -10.05 -6.75
CA GLU A 72 17.03 -10.48 -7.22
C GLU A 72 15.93 -9.73 -6.48
N VAL A 73 14.94 -9.19 -7.21
CA VAL A 73 13.74 -8.58 -6.61
C VAL A 73 12.56 -9.47 -6.94
N GLU A 74 11.84 -9.91 -5.91
CA GLU A 74 10.60 -10.65 -6.10
C GLU A 74 9.40 -9.72 -5.89
N VAL A 75 8.50 -9.71 -6.86
CA VAL A 75 7.20 -9.03 -6.77
C VAL A 75 6.12 -10.10 -6.74
N ARG A 76 5.44 -10.26 -5.60
CA ARG A 76 4.27 -11.12 -5.51
C ARG A 76 3.00 -10.30 -5.69
N VAL A 77 2.25 -10.66 -6.72
CA VAL A 77 0.92 -10.09 -6.98
C VAL A 77 -0.13 -11.02 -6.37
N GLY A 78 -1.04 -10.46 -5.58
CA GLY A 78 -2.16 -11.18 -5.01
C GLY A 78 -3.38 -11.19 -5.91
N GLU A 79 -4.51 -11.65 -5.37
CA GLU A 79 -5.78 -11.65 -6.06
C GLU A 79 -6.53 -10.31 -5.90
N PRO A 80 -7.36 -9.90 -6.88
CA PRO A 80 -8.27 -8.78 -6.73
C PRO A 80 -9.13 -8.90 -5.47
N LEU A 81 -9.14 -7.85 -4.64
CA LEU A 81 -9.92 -7.85 -3.40
C LEU A 81 -11.41 -7.71 -3.69
N LYS A 82 -12.21 -8.56 -3.05
CA LYS A 82 -13.66 -8.38 -2.95
C LYS A 82 -13.96 -7.36 -1.85
N LEU A 83 -14.59 -6.26 -2.23
CA LEU A 83 -14.87 -5.12 -1.36
C LEU A 83 -16.33 -4.69 -1.42
N ASP A 84 -17.16 -5.30 -2.26
CA ASP A 84 -18.57 -4.97 -2.51
C ASP A 84 -19.42 -4.98 -1.22
N ASP A 85 -19.11 -5.89 -0.30
CA ASP A 85 -19.72 -5.98 1.03
C ASP A 85 -19.41 -4.77 1.93
N LEU A 86 -18.30 -4.06 1.67
CA LEU A 86 -17.87 -2.88 2.43
C LEU A 86 -18.18 -1.58 1.69
N THR A 87 -18.02 -1.57 0.37
CA THR A 87 -18.17 -0.37 -0.45
C THR A 87 -19.62 0.08 -0.59
N CYS A 88 -20.58 -0.81 -0.34
CA CYS A 88 -22.00 -0.44 -0.26
C CYS A 88 -22.29 0.64 0.80
N ARG A 89 -21.41 0.78 1.81
CA ARG A 89 -21.51 1.80 2.87
C ARG A 89 -20.80 3.12 2.52
N CYS A 90 -20.07 3.18 1.41
CA CYS A 90 -19.35 4.40 0.99
C CYS A 90 -20.30 5.57 0.68
N ASP A 91 -21.53 5.29 0.27
CA ASP A 91 -22.53 6.31 -0.08
C ASP A 91 -23.51 6.61 1.07
N SER A 92 -23.25 6.10 2.28
CA SER A 92 -24.12 6.36 3.44
C SER A 92 -24.21 7.87 3.70
N PRO A 93 -25.40 8.42 3.98
CA PRO A 93 -25.54 9.83 4.40
C PRO A 93 -24.93 10.08 5.79
N ASN A 94 -24.61 9.02 6.54
CA ASN A 94 -23.97 9.11 7.84
C ASN A 94 -22.45 8.99 7.72
N LEU A 95 -21.73 10.02 8.14
CA LEU A 95 -20.26 10.05 8.12
C LEU A 95 -19.62 8.92 8.95
N ALA A 96 -20.23 8.52 10.07
CA ALA A 96 -19.70 7.46 10.90
C ALA A 96 -19.71 6.10 10.17
N ASP A 97 -20.73 5.84 9.36
CA ASP A 97 -20.79 4.63 8.52
C ASP A 97 -19.74 4.64 7.42
N GLN A 98 -19.52 5.80 6.79
CA GLN A 98 -18.46 5.95 5.80
C GLN A 98 -17.08 5.71 6.42
N GLN A 99 -16.81 6.31 7.57
CA GLN A 99 -15.53 6.15 8.28
C GLN A 99 -15.29 4.69 8.70
N GLU A 100 -16.33 3.98 9.13
CA GLU A 100 -16.24 2.56 9.45
C GLU A 100 -15.96 1.73 8.20
N ALA A 101 -16.59 2.05 7.06
CA ALA A 101 -16.26 1.44 5.77
C ALA A 101 -14.79 1.65 5.40
N TRP A 102 -14.27 2.89 5.54
CA TRP A 102 -12.87 3.20 5.25
C TRP A 102 -11.92 2.38 6.11
N ARG A 103 -12.23 2.24 7.41
CA ARG A 103 -11.44 1.44 8.35
C ARG A 103 -11.43 -0.02 7.93
N LEU A 104 -12.59 -0.62 7.69
CA LEU A 104 -12.72 -2.03 7.31
C LEU A 104 -12.04 -2.34 5.97
N ILE A 105 -12.18 -1.45 4.98
CA ILE A 105 -11.48 -1.59 3.69
C ILE A 105 -9.97 -1.53 3.91
N THR A 106 -9.48 -0.55 4.68
CA THR A 106 -8.05 -0.42 4.98
C THR A 106 -7.51 -1.67 5.68
N GLU A 107 -8.25 -2.23 6.64
CA GLU A 107 -7.88 -3.47 7.30
C GLU A 107 -7.84 -4.66 6.35
N ARG A 108 -8.80 -4.78 5.43
CA ARG A 108 -8.78 -5.87 4.44
C ARG A 108 -7.60 -5.76 3.47
N VAL A 109 -7.28 -4.55 3.02
CA VAL A 109 -6.07 -4.29 2.22
C VAL A 109 -4.81 -4.64 3.01
N ARG A 110 -4.75 -4.25 4.29
CA ARG A 110 -3.62 -4.59 5.17
C ARG A 110 -3.45 -6.10 5.31
N THR A 111 -4.53 -6.84 5.60
CA THR A 111 -4.46 -8.30 5.72
C THR A 111 -3.93 -8.95 4.45
N ALA A 112 -4.44 -8.54 3.28
CA ALA A 112 -3.96 -9.06 2.01
C ALA A 112 -2.46 -8.79 1.78
N LEU A 113 -1.99 -7.57 2.07
CA LEU A 113 -0.56 -7.24 1.96
C LEU A 113 0.31 -8.03 2.96
N GLN A 114 -0.17 -8.23 4.20
CA GLN A 114 0.52 -9.04 5.21
C GLN A 114 0.61 -10.51 4.80
N ASP A 115 -0.44 -11.05 4.15
CA ASP A 115 -0.42 -12.42 3.65
C ASP A 115 0.60 -12.57 2.52
N LEU A 116 0.70 -11.58 1.63
CA LEU A 116 1.73 -11.56 0.58
C LEU A 116 3.14 -11.44 1.15
N GLU A 117 3.32 -10.60 2.17
CA GLU A 117 4.58 -10.46 2.91
C GLU A 117 5.03 -11.80 3.53
N ARG A 118 4.14 -12.50 4.25
CA ARG A 118 4.47 -13.79 4.90
C ARG A 118 4.93 -14.87 3.93
N GLN A 119 4.44 -14.82 2.71
CA GLN A 119 4.81 -15.77 1.68
C GLN A 119 6.12 -15.38 0.99
N SER A 120 6.59 -14.13 1.14
CA SER A 120 7.71 -13.56 0.39
C SER A 120 9.03 -13.70 1.16
N PRO A 121 10.17 -13.70 0.47
CA PRO A 121 11.45 -13.45 1.13
C PRO A 121 11.41 -12.15 1.96
N PRO A 122 12.08 -12.09 3.12
CA PRO A 122 12.09 -10.90 3.93
C PRO A 122 12.91 -9.78 3.26
N ASN A 123 12.50 -8.52 3.47
CA ASN A 123 13.35 -7.38 3.13
C ASN A 123 14.46 -7.20 4.19
N PRO A 124 15.65 -6.71 3.81
CA PRO A 124 16.71 -6.42 4.76
C PRO A 124 16.32 -5.25 5.68
N ASP A 125 16.64 -5.39 6.97
CA ASP A 125 16.54 -4.30 7.94
C ASP A 125 17.69 -3.32 7.74
N GLN A 126 17.35 -2.07 7.45
CA GLN A 126 18.24 -0.95 7.19
C GLN A 126 18.04 0.17 8.22
N SER A 127 17.33 -0.07 9.31
CA SER A 127 16.98 0.93 10.33
C SER A 127 18.21 1.61 10.94
N ALA A 128 19.33 0.88 11.04
CA ALA A 128 20.60 1.42 11.53
C ALA A 128 21.21 2.49 10.61
N SER A 129 20.84 2.50 9.33
CA SER A 129 21.30 3.46 8.32
C SER A 129 20.21 4.43 7.90
N ALA A 130 19.04 4.40 8.55
CA ALA A 130 17.94 5.28 8.24
C ALA A 130 18.31 6.75 8.53
N PRO A 131 17.97 7.70 7.64
CA PRO A 131 18.18 9.11 7.89
C PRO A 131 17.42 9.54 9.15
N THR A 132 18.06 10.38 9.98
CA THR A 132 17.38 11.03 11.11
C THR A 132 16.23 11.88 10.59
N LYS A 133 15.10 11.92 11.33
CA LYS A 133 13.91 12.69 10.92
C LYS A 133 14.30 14.13 10.53
N GLY A 134 14.02 14.51 9.28
CA GLY A 134 14.32 15.83 8.73
C GLY A 134 15.66 15.96 8.01
N GLY A 135 16.47 14.89 7.96
CA GLY A 135 17.68 14.84 7.14
C GLY A 135 17.37 14.70 5.65
N PRO A 136 18.28 15.14 4.76
CA PRO A 136 18.16 14.88 3.33
C PRO A 136 18.13 13.36 3.06
N PRO A 137 17.45 12.91 1.99
CA PRO A 137 17.53 11.52 1.57
C PRO A 137 19.00 11.15 1.33
N PRO A 138 19.43 9.92 1.69
CA PRO A 138 20.80 9.48 1.41
C PRO A 138 21.05 9.54 -0.10
N SER A 139 22.22 10.11 -0.44
CA SER A 139 22.70 10.39 -1.79
C SER A 139 23.27 9.18 -2.50
#